data_AF-A0A534A3J2-F1
#
_entry.id   AF-A0A534A3J2-F1
#
_cell.length_a   1.000
_cell.length_b   1.000
_cell.length_c   1.000
_cell.angle_alpha   90.00
_cell.angle_beta   90.00
_cell.angle_gamma   90.00
#
_symmetry.space_group_name_H-M   'P 1'
#
loop_
_entity.id
_entity.type
_entity.pdbx_description
1 polymer ?
#
loop_
_entity_poly.entity_id
_entity_poly.type
_entity_poly.pdbx_seq_one_letter_code
_entity_poly.pdbx_strand_id
1 'polypeptide(L)'
;MKINGSAIYASRAIAPYRDGKLRYTALKDGSVNAIYLVDEKETLPQQIALHGIAPAAGAHLRVLGDDGTLVWRRDAQGAMIELPATLREKLSGQYAFTIRISAIAR
;
A
#
# COMPACT_ATOMS: atom_id res chain seq x y z
N MET A 1 -1.75 -17.23 8.70
CA MET A 1 -1.98 -15.79 8.43
C MET A 1 -3.23 -15.63 7.57
N LYS A 2 -4.35 -15.11 8.11
CA LYS A 2 -5.63 -15.03 7.37
C LYS A 2 -5.82 -13.76 6.53
N ILE A 3 -5.25 -12.62 6.92
CA ILE A 3 -5.54 -11.31 6.30
C ILE A 3 -4.47 -10.89 5.29
N ASN A 4 -3.19 -10.93 5.67
CA ASN A 4 -2.08 -10.52 4.80
C ASN A 4 -1.50 -11.65 3.94
N GLY A 5 -2.08 -12.86 4.02
CA GLY A 5 -1.54 -14.04 3.33
C GLY A 5 -1.50 -13.88 1.81
N SER A 6 -2.50 -13.23 1.22
CA SER A 6 -2.59 -12.99 -0.23
C SER A 6 -1.56 -11.99 -0.76
N ALA A 7 -0.93 -11.20 0.12
CA ALA A 7 0.16 -10.29 -0.26
C ALA A 7 1.51 -11.01 -0.38
N ILE A 8 1.59 -12.25 0.12
CA ILE A 8 2.81 -13.07 0.18
C ILE A 8 2.66 -14.29 -0.75
N TYR A 9 1.57 -15.05 -0.65
CA TYR A 9 1.33 -16.22 -1.50
C TYR A 9 1.01 -15.81 -2.94
N ALA A 10 1.69 -16.43 -3.91
CA ALA A 10 1.56 -16.17 -5.36
C ALA A 10 1.93 -14.74 -5.82
N SER A 11 2.69 -14.00 -5.00
CA SER A 11 3.27 -12.70 -5.38
C SER A 11 4.73 -12.84 -5.81
N ARG A 12 5.24 -11.89 -6.60
CA ARG A 12 6.67 -11.73 -6.91
C ARG A 12 7.15 -10.36 -6.44
N ALA A 13 8.38 -10.26 -5.96
CA ALA A 13 8.97 -8.97 -5.63
C ALA A 13 9.08 -8.10 -6.90
N ILE A 14 8.70 -6.82 -6.81
CA ILE A 14 8.74 -5.86 -7.93
C ILE A 14 9.59 -4.66 -7.54
N ALA A 15 10.39 -4.14 -8.47
CA ALA A 15 11.16 -2.91 -8.27
C ALA A 15 10.21 -1.75 -7.89
N PRO A 16 10.61 -0.85 -6.96
CA PRO A 16 11.94 -0.73 -6.34
C PRO A 16 12.20 -1.68 -5.15
N TYR A 17 11.34 -2.68 -4.92
CA TYR A 17 11.39 -3.68 -3.83
C TYR A 17 11.16 -3.11 -2.43
N ARG A 18 11.72 -1.94 -2.14
CA ARG A 18 11.56 -1.19 -0.90
C ARG A 18 11.53 0.31 -1.15
N ASP A 19 10.76 1.02 -0.34
CA ASP A 19 10.76 2.47 -0.27
C ASP A 19 10.51 2.87 1.19
N GLY A 20 11.59 3.23 1.90
CA GLY A 20 11.55 3.39 3.37
C GLY A 20 10.95 2.17 4.07
N LYS A 21 9.77 2.37 4.68
CA LYS A 21 9.00 1.35 5.41
C LYS A 21 8.10 0.48 4.53
N LEU A 22 8.03 0.77 3.24
CA LEU A 22 7.23 0.03 2.28
C LEU A 22 8.01 -1.14 1.68
N ARG A 23 7.32 -2.25 1.45
CA ARG A 23 7.78 -3.40 0.68
C ARG A 23 6.78 -3.70 -0.43
N TYR A 24 7.28 -3.98 -1.63
CA TYR A 24 6.44 -4.14 -2.80
C TYR A 24 6.43 -5.57 -3.32
N THR A 25 5.23 -6.09 -3.55
CA THR A 25 5.02 -7.37 -4.26
C THR A 25 3.96 -7.17 -5.35
N ALA A 26 4.12 -7.86 -6.47
CA ALA A 26 3.16 -7.87 -7.57
C ALA A 26 2.47 -9.22 -7.66
N LEU A 27 1.17 -9.21 -7.93
CA LEU A 27 0.37 -10.39 -8.22
C LEU A 27 0.35 -10.65 -9.72
N LYS A 28 -0.01 -11.89 -10.11
CA LYS A 28 -0.08 -12.30 -11.52
C LYS A 28 -1.12 -11.51 -12.34
N ASP A 29 -2.14 -10.98 -11.69
CA ASP A 29 -3.20 -10.16 -12.29
C ASP A 29 -2.76 -8.72 -12.62
N GLY A 30 -1.53 -8.35 -12.26
CA GLY A 30 -0.98 -7.01 -12.47
C GLY A 30 -1.22 -6.04 -11.31
N SER A 31 -1.93 -6.47 -10.26
CA SER A 31 -2.06 -5.68 -9.04
C SER A 31 -0.77 -5.69 -8.22
N VAL A 32 -0.53 -4.61 -7.48
CA VAL A 32 0.65 -4.42 -6.66
C VAL A 32 0.25 -4.22 -5.21
N ASN A 33 0.91 -4.92 -4.30
CA ASN A 33 0.79 -4.76 -2.88
C ASN A 33 1.94 -3.89 -2.38
N ALA A 34 1.59 -2.80 -1.70
CA ALA A 34 2.50 -1.96 -0.94
C ALA A 34 2.29 -2.24 0.55
N ILE A 35 3.22 -2.98 1.15
CA ILE A 35 3.15 -3.41 2.55
C ILE A 35 3.89 -2.37 3.39
N TYR A 36 3.17 -1.64 4.23
CA TYR A 36 3.74 -0.66 5.16
C TYR A 36 4.04 -1.34 6.50
N LEU A 37 5.30 -1.23 6.94
CA LEU A 37 5.76 -1.71 8.24
C LEU A 37 5.58 -0.61 9.29
N VAL A 38 4.82 -0.89 10.34
CA VAL A 38 4.51 0.07 11.41
C VAL A 38 5.40 -0.24 12.61
N ASP A 39 6.09 0.76 13.16
CA ASP A 39 6.84 0.56 14.41
C ASP A 39 5.88 0.46 15.60
N GLU A 40 6.26 -0.25 16.66
CA GLU A 40 5.41 -0.59 17.83
C GLU A 40 4.76 0.62 18.54
N LYS A 41 5.27 1.84 18.31
CA LYS A 41 4.76 3.09 18.90
C LYS A 41 4.58 4.21 17.87
N GLU A 42 4.52 3.88 16.59
CA GLU A 42 4.40 4.87 15.53
C GLU A 42 2.96 5.36 15.39
N THR A 43 2.81 6.69 15.34
CA THR A 43 1.57 7.31 14.86
C THR A 43 1.57 7.31 13.35
N LEU A 44 0.57 6.67 12.73
CA LEU A 44 0.49 6.56 11.29
C LEU A 44 0.42 7.95 10.62
N PRO A 45 1.21 8.17 9.56
CA PRO A 45 1.23 9.45 8.86
C PRO A 45 -0.10 9.68 8.14
N GLN A 46 -0.48 10.94 7.97
CA GLN A 46 -1.68 11.31 7.19
C GLN A 46 -1.53 10.98 5.70
N GLN A 47 -0.30 10.93 5.21
CA GLN A 47 0.03 10.67 3.82
C GLN A 47 1.19 9.69 3.73
N ILE A 48 1.10 8.75 2.80
CA ILE A 48 2.17 7.82 2.47
C ILE A 48 2.61 8.11 1.04
N ALA A 49 3.88 8.45 0.87
CA ALA A 49 4.50 8.57 -0.44
C ALA A 49 4.94 7.19 -0.93
N LEU A 50 4.62 6.89 -2.18
CA LEU A 50 5.13 5.77 -2.95
C LEU A 50 6.12 6.31 -3.98
N HIS A 51 7.41 6.22 -3.69
CA HIS A 51 8.46 6.54 -4.65
C HIS A 51 8.70 5.33 -5.57
N GLY A 52 8.75 5.56 -6.87
CA GLY A 52 9.04 4.52 -7.87
C GLY A 52 7.87 3.57 -8.20
N ILE A 53 6.72 3.69 -7.52
CA ILE A 53 5.46 3.06 -7.95
C ILE A 53 4.40 4.14 -8.16
N ALA A 54 3.99 4.33 -9.41
CA ALA A 54 2.87 5.17 -9.76
C ALA A 54 1.66 4.29 -10.08
N PRO A 55 0.52 4.43 -9.39
CA PRO A 55 -0.72 3.78 -9.80
C PRO A 55 -1.16 4.27 -11.19
N ALA A 56 -1.83 3.40 -11.94
CA ALA A 56 -2.40 3.75 -13.25
C ALA A 56 -3.53 4.79 -13.09
N ALA A 57 -3.81 5.57 -14.14
CA ALA A 57 -4.96 6.47 -14.13
C ALA A 57 -6.26 5.65 -13.90
N GLY A 58 -7.06 6.06 -12.90
CA GLY A 58 -8.26 5.32 -12.49
C GLY A 58 -8.00 4.07 -11.64
N ALA A 59 -6.76 3.82 -11.21
CA ALA A 59 -6.46 2.70 -10.32
C ALA A 59 -7.15 2.89 -8.95
N HIS A 60 -7.66 1.78 -8.44
CA HIS A 60 -8.27 1.71 -7.12
C HIS A 60 -7.23 1.23 -6.11
N LEU A 61 -7.12 1.97 -5.01
CA LEU A 61 -6.27 1.64 -3.88
C LEU A 61 -7.14 1.27 -2.69
N ARG A 62 -6.81 0.19 -1.99
CA ARG A 62 -7.55 -0.26 -0.80
C ARG A 62 -6.61 -0.90 0.21
N VAL A 63 -6.92 -0.80 1.49
CA VAL A 63 -6.20 -1.58 2.52
C VAL A 63 -6.80 -2.98 2.60
N LEU A 64 -5.95 -4.02 2.69
CA LEU A 64 -6.45 -5.37 2.92
C LEU A 64 -7.11 -5.47 4.31
N GLY A 65 -8.32 -6.00 4.36
CA GLY A 65 -9.14 -6.05 5.58
C GLY A 65 -10.04 -4.84 5.81
N ASP A 66 -9.98 -3.84 4.91
CA ASP A 66 -10.95 -2.74 4.83
C ASP A 66 -11.53 -2.69 3.40
N ASP A 67 -12.77 -2.23 3.27
CA ASP A 67 -13.44 -2.06 1.98
C ASP A 67 -13.43 -0.59 1.51
N GLY A 68 -12.79 0.30 2.27
CA GLY A 68 -12.57 1.69 1.90
C GLY A 68 -11.60 1.82 0.73
N THR A 69 -11.99 2.66 -0.23
CA THR A 69 -11.08 3.11 -1.30
C THR A 69 -10.25 4.28 -0.79
N LEU A 70 -8.94 4.22 -0.99
CA LEU A 70 -8.02 5.28 -0.63
C LEU A 70 -7.96 6.35 -1.72
N VAL A 71 -7.96 7.60 -1.29
CA VAL A 71 -7.66 8.74 -2.17
C VAL A 71 -6.16 8.79 -2.38
N TRP A 72 -5.75 8.99 -3.63
CA TRP A 72 -4.35 9.13 -3.99
C TRP A 72 -4.21 10.14 -5.11
N ARG A 73 -3.03 10.75 -5.18
CA ARG A 73 -2.62 11.68 -6.24
C ARG A 73 -1.28 11.28 -6.80
N ARG A 74 -1.09 11.42 -8.10
CA ARG A 74 0.22 11.23 -8.72
C ARG A 74 1.09 12.45 -8.44
N ASP A 75 2.37 12.24 -8.14
CA ASP A 75 3.36 13.30 -8.04
C ASP A 75 4.53 13.03 -9.00
N ALA A 76 5.53 13.93 -9.02
CA ALA A 76 6.68 13.81 -9.90
C ALA A 76 7.60 12.60 -9.59
N GLN A 77 7.46 11.99 -8.40
CA GLN A 77 8.34 10.93 -7.89
C GLN A 77 7.62 9.56 -7.82
N GLY A 78 6.30 9.53 -7.95
CA GLY A 78 5.44 8.36 -7.95
C GLY A 78 4.01 8.73 -7.59
N ALA A 79 3.58 8.45 -6.36
CA ALA A 79 2.24 8.77 -5.89
C ALA A 79 2.17 9.04 -4.38
N MET A 80 1.20 9.84 -3.99
CA MET A 80 0.91 10.17 -2.59
C MET A 80 -0.49 9.67 -2.24
N ILE A 81 -0.57 8.81 -1.23
CA ILE A 81 -1.79 8.18 -0.74
C ILE A 81 -2.22 8.90 0.53
N GLU A 82 -3.50 9.24 0.63
CA GLU A 82 -4.08 9.82 1.84
C GLU A 82 -4.66 8.74 2.76
N LEU A 83 -4.26 8.79 4.03
CA LEU A 83 -4.74 7.90 5.08
C LEU A 83 -5.73 8.66 5.98
N PRO A 84 -7.05 8.46 5.80
CA PRO A 84 -8.06 9.13 6.63
C PRO A 84 -7.90 8.74 8.09
N ALA A 85 -8.27 9.66 9.00
CA ALA A 85 -8.11 9.45 10.45
C ALA A 85 -8.80 8.17 10.95
N THR A 86 -10.01 7.89 10.44
CA THR A 86 -10.78 6.67 10.75
C THR A 86 -10.03 5.38 10.40
N LEU A 87 -9.29 5.39 9.29
CA LEU A 87 -8.46 4.25 8.88
C LEU A 87 -7.19 4.15 9.74
N ARG A 88 -6.57 5.29 10.08
CA ARG A 88 -5.40 5.30 10.97
C ARG A 88 -5.72 4.75 12.36
N GLU A 89 -6.90 5.05 12.89
CA GLU A 89 -7.39 4.46 14.14
C GLU A 89 -7.62 2.94 14.01
N LYS A 90 -8.24 2.47 12.92
CA LYS A 90 -8.41 1.03 12.66
C LYS A 90 -7.09 0.27 12.49
N LEU A 91 -6.09 0.92 11.92
CA LEU A 91 -4.76 0.35 11.71
C LEU A 91 -3.85 0.54 12.93
N SER A 92 -4.27 1.33 13.92
CA SER A 92 -3.51 1.52 15.16
C SER A 92 -3.38 0.17 15.88
N GLY A 93 -2.14 -0.18 16.26
CA GLY A 93 -1.81 -1.45 16.89
C GLY A 93 -1.54 -2.62 15.93
N GLN A 94 -1.60 -2.41 14.60
CA GLN A 94 -1.11 -3.41 13.64
C GLN A 94 0.38 -3.24 13.35
N TYR A 95 1.14 -4.34 13.32
CA TYR A 95 2.57 -4.34 12.99
C TYR A 95 2.85 -4.03 11.51
N ALA A 96 1.89 -4.33 10.62
CA ALA A 96 1.98 -4.04 9.21
C ALA A 96 0.60 -4.07 8.57
N PHE A 97 0.40 -3.26 7.53
CA PHE A 97 -0.80 -3.30 6.71
C PHE A 97 -0.44 -3.22 5.23
N THR A 98 -1.31 -3.76 4.38
CA THR A 98 -1.06 -3.83 2.94
C THR A 98 -2.04 -2.95 2.20
N ILE A 99 -1.52 -2.05 1.38
CA ILE A 99 -2.28 -1.28 0.40
C ILE A 99 -2.21 -2.04 -0.92
N ARG A 100 -3.35 -2.49 -1.43
CA ARG A 100 -3.45 -3.09 -2.75
C ARG A 100 -3.81 -2.03 -3.78
N ILE A 101 -2.97 -1.94 -4.80
CA ILE A 101 -3.06 -1.08 -5.98
C ILE A 101 -3.55 -1.96 -7.14
N SER A 102 -4.71 -1.65 -7.71
CA SER A 102 -5.31 -2.49 -8.76
C SER A 102 -4.45 -2.58 -10.03
N ALA A 103 -3.78 -1.49 -10.39
CA ALA A 103 -2.88 -1.42 -11.54
C ALA A 103 -1.87 -0.29 -11.36
N ILE A 104 -0.65 -0.49 -11.88
CA ILE A 104 0.41 0.53 -11.90
C ILE A 104 0.62 1.06 -13.32
N ALA A 105 0.99 2.33 -13.44
CA ALA A 105 1.42 2.92 -14.69
C ALA A 105 2.78 2.28 -15.07
N ARG A 106 2.85 1.71 -16.28
CA ARG A 106 4.09 1.19 -16.86
C ARG A 106 4.78 2.26 -17.69
#